data_AF-A0A962CNF5-F1
#
_entry.id   AF-A0A962CNF5-F1
#
_cell.length_a   1.000
_cell.length_b   1.000
_cell.length_c   1.000
_cell.angle_alpha   90.00
_cell.angle_beta   90.00
_cell.angle_gamma   90.00
#
_symmetry.space_group_name_H-M   'P 1'
#
loop_
_entity.id
_entity.type
_entity.pdbx_description
1 polymer ?
#
loop_
_entity_poly.entity_id
_entity_poly.type
_entity_poly.pdbx_seq_one_letter_code
_entity_poly.pdbx_strand_id
1 'polypeptide(L)'
;MQKLLIFTIFIILIPFSNVQAQKTSGSFSGGSVLFGYDNRTCDASLEGTIRYDSSSSKVEYCNGTVWAAPGNSCAVYNIAFTNEFDTGKAQYITSNISQVDTNACTTSISISGGGSPEYRICSEASCTAGSPAWTSAAGTVDDGDWVQLRLTSSASPMTTLTASLLIASLRNDWEVTTGPDAMLVFITSAAYTGAEVGGIGGADHKCQTLAEAAGRPGWYLPWLADESDLSAPGSRFTQSTLQYQLLNGTKVADNWTDLTDGSLDNYIDRDENGNLVSSKNVWSNLWSNGNRINTTGCSYWSSTGPTGNNGQNSRVDSQWSYAGSQSCTASNHLYCFQQANDPVGPHKKVFISSASYTGAAVGGVTGADSKCQALADAEGLGGTYKAWISDSNGLTAPSASFTQASIPYRLVNGRRIADDWADLINAANPTTITIDETGALQVNKKVWTNVHTNGNQINLSGNCSDWGSTAGSAYNGESWRLDSYWSYSNATACSTALHLYCFEQ
;
A
#
# COMPACT_ATOMS: atom_id res chain seq x y z
N MET A 1 -2.01 -80.90 -74.36
CA MET A 1 -1.33 -80.34 -73.17
C MET A 1 -1.00 -78.89 -73.46
N GLN A 2 -1.72 -77.94 -72.86
CA GLN A 2 -1.28 -76.54 -72.81
C GLN A 2 -2.02 -75.86 -71.65
N LYS A 3 -1.26 -75.41 -70.64
CA LYS A 3 -1.80 -74.77 -69.43
C LYS A 3 -2.24 -73.35 -69.76
N LEU A 4 -3.47 -73.01 -69.40
CA LEU A 4 -4.08 -71.68 -69.53
C LEU A 4 -3.64 -70.82 -68.33
N LEU A 5 -3.03 -69.66 -68.59
CA LEU A 5 -2.60 -68.69 -67.57
C LEU A 5 -3.69 -67.61 -67.42
N ILE A 6 -4.23 -67.46 -66.21
CA ILE A 6 -5.16 -66.37 -65.85
C ILE A 6 -4.35 -65.34 -65.06
N PHE A 7 -4.29 -64.10 -65.56
CA PHE A 7 -3.69 -62.95 -64.87
C PHE A 7 -4.79 -62.17 -64.13
N THR A 8 -4.73 -62.16 -62.80
CA THR A 8 -5.62 -61.37 -61.94
C THR A 8 -4.97 -60.01 -61.67
N ILE A 9 -5.60 -58.92 -62.13
CA ILE A 9 -5.22 -57.54 -61.82
C ILE A 9 -5.78 -57.16 -60.44
N PHE A 10 -4.90 -56.87 -59.49
CA PHE A 10 -5.27 -56.24 -58.21
C PHE A 10 -5.23 -54.71 -58.37
N ILE A 11 -6.39 -54.06 -58.21
CA ILE A 11 -6.50 -52.61 -58.07
C ILE A 11 -6.29 -52.28 -56.59
N ILE A 12 -5.16 -51.63 -56.27
CA ILE A 12 -4.88 -51.10 -54.93
C ILE A 12 -5.40 -49.66 -54.87
N LEU A 13 -6.46 -49.43 -54.08
CA LEU A 13 -6.93 -48.11 -53.68
C LEU A 13 -6.10 -47.63 -52.47
N ILE A 14 -5.32 -46.57 -52.64
CA ILE A 14 -4.62 -45.88 -51.54
C ILE A 14 -5.43 -44.63 -51.17
N PRO A 15 -5.88 -44.45 -49.92
CA PRO A 15 -6.46 -43.19 -49.47
C PRO A 15 -5.37 -42.11 -49.34
N PHE A 16 -5.60 -40.93 -49.91
CA PHE A 16 -4.72 -39.77 -49.73
C PHE A 16 -4.78 -39.31 -48.27
N SER A 17 -3.64 -39.32 -47.58
CA SER A 17 -3.46 -38.64 -46.29
C SER A 17 -3.12 -37.15 -46.51
N ASN A 18 -3.62 -36.29 -45.61
CA ASN A 18 -3.37 -34.85 -45.58
C ASN A 18 -1.87 -34.53 -45.71
N VAL A 19 -1.52 -33.71 -46.72
CA VAL A 19 -0.15 -33.21 -46.89
C VAL A 19 0.08 -32.09 -45.88
N GLN A 20 0.79 -32.38 -44.79
CA GLN A 20 1.36 -31.31 -43.97
C GLN A 20 2.63 -30.80 -44.67
N ALA A 21 2.61 -29.54 -45.10
CA ALA A 21 3.81 -28.87 -45.58
C ALA A 21 4.70 -28.52 -44.36
N GLN A 22 5.61 -29.43 -43.98
CA GLN A 22 6.68 -29.11 -43.04
C GLN A 22 7.88 -28.58 -43.84
N LYS A 23 8.24 -27.31 -43.64
CA LYS A 23 9.52 -26.77 -44.11
C LYS A 23 10.43 -26.57 -42.90
N THR A 24 11.26 -27.57 -42.61
CA THR A 24 12.38 -27.43 -41.66
C THR A 24 13.64 -27.03 -42.43
N SER A 25 14.01 -25.76 -42.42
CA SER A 25 15.36 -25.33 -42.81
C SER A 25 16.16 -24.98 -41.56
N GLY A 26 17.27 -25.69 -41.34
CA GLY A 26 18.06 -25.69 -40.11
C GLY A 26 18.89 -24.43 -39.79
N SER A 27 18.49 -23.23 -40.21
CA SER A 27 19.11 -22.00 -39.71
C SER A 27 18.23 -20.77 -39.96
N PHE A 28 17.49 -20.34 -38.93
CA PHE A 28 16.87 -19.01 -38.89
C PHE A 28 17.76 -18.04 -38.10
N SER A 29 19.02 -17.86 -38.51
CA SER A 29 19.93 -16.90 -37.86
C SER A 29 19.77 -15.47 -38.40
N GLY A 30 18.63 -15.11 -39.01
CA GLY A 30 18.35 -13.73 -39.46
C GLY A 30 17.31 -13.54 -40.56
N GLY A 31 16.10 -14.11 -40.46
CA GLY A 31 15.04 -13.89 -41.47
C GLY A 31 13.62 -13.92 -40.91
N SER A 32 12.69 -13.21 -41.54
CA SER A 32 11.26 -13.22 -41.24
C SER A 32 10.50 -14.27 -42.06
N VAL A 33 9.40 -14.79 -41.51
CA VAL A 33 8.44 -15.64 -42.23
C VAL A 33 7.33 -14.73 -42.77
N LEU A 34 7.18 -14.68 -44.09
CA LEU A 34 6.08 -13.98 -44.72
C LEU A 34 4.86 -14.91 -44.78
N PHE A 35 3.85 -14.63 -43.95
CA PHE A 35 2.55 -15.30 -44.04
C PHE A 35 1.80 -14.75 -45.27
N GLY A 36 1.25 -15.66 -46.08
CA GLY A 36 0.47 -15.28 -47.25
C GLY A 36 -0.88 -14.65 -46.88
N TYR A 37 -1.46 -13.90 -47.82
CA TYR A 37 -2.84 -13.48 -47.75
C TYR A 37 -3.77 -14.66 -48.08
N ASP A 38 -4.79 -14.85 -47.26
CA ASP A 38 -5.83 -15.87 -47.45
C ASP A 38 -7.23 -15.24 -47.32
N ASN A 39 -8.00 -15.26 -48.40
CA ASN A 39 -9.33 -14.67 -48.47
C ASN A 39 -10.48 -15.67 -48.24
N ARG A 40 -10.16 -16.92 -47.92
CA ARG A 40 -11.18 -17.93 -47.61
C ARG A 40 -11.90 -17.55 -46.30
N THR A 41 -13.18 -17.90 -46.19
CA THR A 41 -13.92 -17.74 -44.93
C THR A 41 -13.39 -18.74 -43.93
N CYS A 42 -13.09 -18.32 -42.70
CA CYS A 42 -12.71 -19.25 -41.64
C CYS A 42 -13.88 -20.16 -41.32
N ASP A 43 -13.63 -21.47 -41.31
CA ASP A 43 -14.58 -22.51 -40.93
C ASP A 43 -13.81 -23.65 -40.25
N ALA A 44 -14.51 -24.70 -39.83
CA ALA A 44 -13.91 -25.85 -39.14
C ALA A 44 -12.83 -26.57 -39.98
N SER A 45 -12.80 -26.40 -41.31
CA SER A 45 -11.76 -26.98 -42.16
C SER A 45 -10.45 -26.20 -42.14
N LEU A 46 -10.49 -24.93 -41.72
CA LEU A 46 -9.36 -24.02 -41.65
C LEU A 46 -8.92 -23.73 -40.21
N GLU A 47 -9.56 -24.32 -39.20
CA GLU A 47 -9.21 -24.12 -37.79
C GLU A 47 -7.71 -24.37 -37.54
N GLY A 48 -7.07 -23.44 -36.83
CA GLY A 48 -5.64 -23.46 -36.51
C GLY A 48 -4.71 -22.95 -37.63
N THR A 49 -5.24 -22.58 -38.79
CA THR A 49 -4.43 -21.92 -39.84
C THR A 49 -4.13 -20.46 -39.48
N ILE A 50 -3.02 -19.92 -40.00
CA ILE A 50 -2.55 -18.54 -39.76
C ILE A 50 -2.48 -17.81 -41.10
N ARG A 51 -2.96 -16.56 -41.15
CA ARG A 51 -2.90 -15.68 -42.33
C ARG A 51 -2.38 -14.29 -41.98
N TYR A 52 -1.96 -13.55 -43.00
CA TYR A 52 -1.80 -12.11 -42.92
C TYR A 52 -2.99 -11.43 -43.58
N ASP A 53 -3.74 -10.61 -42.84
CA ASP A 53 -4.78 -9.74 -43.39
C ASP A 53 -4.14 -8.42 -43.84
N SER A 54 -4.05 -8.23 -45.16
CA SER A 54 -3.46 -7.03 -45.75
C SER A 54 -4.32 -5.77 -45.57
N SER A 55 -5.61 -5.90 -45.25
CA SER A 55 -6.49 -4.75 -45.02
C SER A 55 -6.32 -4.15 -43.64
N SER A 56 -6.09 -4.98 -42.62
CA SER A 56 -5.86 -4.56 -41.24
C SER A 56 -4.38 -4.60 -40.83
N SER A 57 -3.50 -5.09 -41.71
CA SER A 57 -2.06 -5.29 -41.47
C SER A 57 -1.74 -6.20 -40.27
N LYS A 58 -2.61 -7.17 -39.96
CA LYS A 58 -2.49 -8.06 -38.81
C LYS A 58 -2.23 -9.51 -39.21
N VAL A 59 -1.54 -10.24 -38.34
CA VAL A 59 -1.51 -11.72 -38.38
C VAL A 59 -2.72 -12.24 -37.62
N GLU A 60 -3.47 -13.15 -38.22
CA GLU A 60 -4.68 -13.75 -37.67
C GLU A 60 -4.60 -15.27 -37.74
N TYR A 61 -5.30 -15.96 -36.84
CA TYR A 61 -5.55 -17.39 -36.89
C TYR A 61 -7.04 -17.68 -37.06
N CYS A 62 -7.39 -18.79 -37.69
CA CYS A 62 -8.78 -19.24 -37.81
C CYS A 62 -9.17 -20.07 -36.58
N ASN A 63 -10.23 -19.68 -35.87
CA ASN A 63 -10.73 -20.40 -34.69
C ASN A 63 -11.85 -21.42 -35.00
N GLY A 64 -12.01 -21.80 -36.27
CA GLY A 64 -13.05 -22.70 -36.75
C GLY A 64 -14.36 -22.01 -37.15
N THR A 65 -14.49 -20.70 -36.93
CA THR A 65 -15.69 -19.92 -37.34
C THR A 65 -15.37 -18.52 -37.88
N VAL A 66 -14.33 -17.87 -37.36
CA VAL A 66 -13.89 -16.54 -37.76
C VAL A 66 -12.36 -16.44 -37.72
N TRP A 67 -11.81 -15.55 -38.55
CA TRP A 67 -10.42 -15.15 -38.45
C TRP A 67 -10.26 -14.19 -37.27
N ALA A 68 -9.33 -14.47 -36.38
CA ALA A 68 -9.08 -13.71 -35.16
C ALA A 68 -7.59 -13.44 -35.00
N ALA A 69 -7.19 -12.23 -34.62
CA ALA A 69 -5.81 -11.98 -34.20
C ALA A 69 -5.51 -12.76 -32.90
N PRO A 70 -4.29 -13.30 -32.71
CA PRO A 70 -3.84 -13.74 -31.39
C PRO A 70 -4.04 -12.60 -30.40
N GLY A 71 -4.90 -12.81 -29.40
CA GLY A 71 -5.17 -11.77 -28.42
C GLY A 71 -3.92 -11.52 -27.59
N ASN A 72 -3.32 -10.34 -27.71
CA ASN A 72 -2.67 -9.77 -26.54
C ASN A 72 -3.81 -9.54 -25.54
N SER A 73 -3.82 -10.26 -24.41
CA SER A 73 -4.61 -9.80 -23.27
C SER A 73 -4.10 -8.40 -22.95
N CYS A 74 -4.92 -7.38 -23.20
CA CYS A 74 -4.64 -6.00 -22.79
C CYS A 74 -4.51 -5.96 -21.28
N ALA A 75 -3.28 -6.12 -20.78
CA ALA A 75 -2.94 -5.90 -19.39
C ALA A 75 -2.57 -4.42 -19.25
N VAL A 76 -3.10 -3.77 -18.21
CA VAL A 76 -2.72 -2.40 -17.85
C VAL A 76 -1.56 -2.52 -16.87
N TYR A 77 -0.40 -1.97 -17.22
CA TYR A 77 0.82 -2.09 -16.42
C TYR A 77 1.05 -0.89 -15.50
N ASN A 78 0.59 0.29 -15.91
CA ASN A 78 0.65 1.48 -15.08
C ASN A 78 -0.61 2.35 -15.23
N ILE A 79 -1.12 2.77 -14.08
CA ILE A 79 -2.04 3.88 -13.88
C ILE A 79 -2.04 4.12 -12.38
N ALA A 80 -1.87 5.36 -11.94
CA ALA A 80 -1.85 5.70 -10.53
C ALA A 80 -2.26 7.15 -10.29
N PHE A 81 -3.07 7.35 -9.26
CA PHE A 81 -3.52 8.65 -8.82
C PHE A 81 -3.12 8.91 -7.37
N THR A 82 -2.80 10.15 -7.05
CA THR A 82 -2.50 10.59 -5.69
C THR A 82 -3.79 11.04 -5.03
N ASN A 83 -4.11 10.46 -3.87
CA ASN A 83 -5.28 10.85 -3.10
C ASN A 83 -5.15 12.30 -2.61
N GLU A 84 -6.27 13.02 -2.64
CA GLU A 84 -6.37 14.41 -2.23
C GLU A 84 -6.98 14.50 -0.83
N PHE A 85 -6.39 15.34 0.03
CA PHE A 85 -6.84 15.55 1.41
C PHE A 85 -7.01 17.04 1.67
N ASP A 86 -7.75 17.37 2.73
CA ASP A 86 -8.02 18.75 3.15
C ASP A 86 -8.61 19.62 2.02
N THR A 87 -9.45 19.01 1.18
CA THR A 87 -10.09 19.74 0.08
C THR A 87 -11.25 20.59 0.58
N GLY A 88 -11.51 21.70 -0.13
CA GLY A 88 -12.71 22.51 0.11
C GLY A 88 -13.99 21.71 -0.13
N LYS A 89 -15.07 22.09 0.54
CA LYS A 89 -16.37 21.41 0.45
C LYS A 89 -17.12 21.73 -0.83
N ALA A 90 -17.79 20.72 -1.40
CA ALA A 90 -18.59 20.84 -2.62
C ALA A 90 -17.85 21.53 -3.79
N GLN A 91 -16.55 21.23 -3.94
CA GLN A 91 -15.70 21.77 -4.99
C GLN A 91 -15.37 20.70 -6.03
N TYR A 92 -15.12 21.11 -7.27
CA TYR A 92 -14.49 20.25 -8.25
C TYR A 92 -13.02 20.06 -7.91
N ILE A 93 -12.62 18.82 -7.68
CA ILE A 93 -11.23 18.43 -7.45
C ILE A 93 -10.77 17.64 -8.67
N THR A 94 -9.54 17.87 -9.12
CA THR A 94 -8.91 17.15 -10.23
C THR A 94 -7.70 16.38 -9.73
N SER A 95 -7.51 15.16 -10.21
CA SER A 95 -6.34 14.35 -9.88
C SER A 95 -5.07 14.86 -10.58
N ASN A 96 -3.92 14.28 -10.20
CA ASN A 96 -2.76 14.24 -11.10
C ASN A 96 -3.12 13.56 -12.44
N ILE A 97 -2.31 13.80 -13.45
CA ILE A 97 -2.45 13.18 -14.77
C ILE A 97 -1.53 11.96 -14.80
N SER A 98 -2.06 10.81 -15.23
CA SER A 98 -1.36 9.52 -15.21
C SER A 98 -1.32 8.92 -16.61
N GLN A 99 -0.17 8.44 -17.06
CA GLN A 99 -0.05 7.77 -18.35
C GLN A 99 -0.62 6.35 -18.26
N VAL A 100 -1.24 5.90 -19.34
CA VAL A 100 -1.74 4.54 -19.51
C VAL A 100 -0.72 3.71 -20.29
N ASP A 101 -0.24 2.63 -19.70
CA ASP A 101 0.56 1.59 -20.38
C ASP A 101 -0.30 0.33 -20.51
N THR A 102 -0.67 0.02 -21.74
CA THR A 102 -1.40 -1.20 -22.12
C THR A 102 -0.59 -2.10 -23.05
N ASN A 103 0.70 -1.78 -23.24
CA ASN A 103 1.62 -2.46 -24.16
C ASN A 103 1.07 -2.51 -25.60
N ALA A 104 0.88 -1.34 -26.20
CA ALA A 104 0.40 -1.11 -27.56
C ALA A 104 -1.01 -1.66 -27.87
N CYS A 105 -1.95 -1.49 -26.94
CA CYS A 105 -3.34 -1.93 -27.09
C CYS A 105 -4.34 -0.78 -26.92
N THR A 106 -5.53 -0.91 -27.54
CA THR A 106 -6.70 -0.08 -27.21
C THR A 106 -7.62 -0.89 -26.32
N THR A 107 -8.06 -0.33 -25.19
CA THR A 107 -8.93 -1.04 -24.25
C THR A 107 -10.05 -0.17 -23.69
N SER A 108 -11.02 -0.80 -23.03
CA SER A 108 -12.16 -0.10 -22.42
C SER A 108 -11.76 0.71 -21.20
N ILE A 109 -12.35 1.88 -21.04
CA ILE A 109 -12.23 2.74 -19.87
C ILE A 109 -13.63 3.13 -19.37
N SER A 110 -13.84 3.10 -18.05
CA SER A 110 -15.07 3.56 -17.41
C SER A 110 -14.78 4.09 -16.02
N ILE A 111 -15.67 4.92 -15.49
CA ILE A 111 -15.54 5.51 -14.16
C ILE A 111 -16.84 5.36 -13.38
N SER A 112 -16.71 5.17 -12.07
CA SER A 112 -17.84 5.10 -11.14
C SER A 112 -17.42 5.65 -9.77
N GLY A 113 -18.36 5.80 -8.84
CA GLY A 113 -18.06 6.23 -7.47
C GLY A 113 -18.82 7.47 -7.00
N GLY A 114 -18.34 8.08 -5.93
CA GLY A 114 -18.96 9.24 -5.28
C GLY A 114 -18.60 10.57 -5.95
N GLY A 115 -19.45 11.58 -5.76
CA GLY A 115 -19.14 12.94 -6.24
C GLY A 115 -19.30 13.15 -7.75
N SER A 116 -20.10 12.31 -8.43
CA SER A 116 -20.32 12.36 -9.88
C SER A 116 -19.00 12.36 -10.66
N PRO A 117 -18.19 11.30 -10.54
CA PRO A 117 -16.84 11.29 -11.07
C PRO A 117 -16.83 11.25 -12.60
N GLU A 118 -15.87 11.93 -13.19
CA GLU A 118 -15.65 12.01 -14.62
C GLU A 118 -14.15 11.84 -14.92
N TYR A 119 -13.83 11.43 -16.14
CA TYR A 119 -12.47 11.38 -16.65
C TYR A 119 -12.33 12.15 -17.96
N ARG A 120 -11.09 12.43 -18.33
CA ARG A 120 -10.72 12.88 -19.67
C ARG A 120 -9.44 12.18 -20.12
N ILE A 121 -9.31 11.99 -21.43
CA ILE A 121 -8.16 11.37 -22.08
C ILE A 121 -7.41 12.46 -22.84
N CYS A 122 -6.10 12.53 -22.63
CA CYS A 122 -5.23 13.58 -23.10
C CYS A 122 -4.09 12.97 -23.91
N SER A 123 -3.69 13.65 -24.99
CA SER A 123 -2.59 13.22 -25.85
C SER A 123 -1.20 13.53 -25.28
N GLU A 124 -1.13 14.26 -24.16
CA GLU A 124 0.11 14.73 -23.55
C GLU A 124 -0.04 14.88 -22.03
N ALA A 125 1.09 14.81 -21.32
CA ALA A 125 1.15 14.81 -19.85
C ALA A 125 0.57 16.06 -19.17
N SER A 126 0.55 17.21 -19.85
CA SER A 126 -0.02 18.46 -19.33
C SER A 126 -1.53 18.57 -19.53
N CYS A 127 -2.11 17.73 -20.40
CA CYS A 127 -3.51 17.80 -20.83
C CYS A 127 -3.96 19.20 -21.28
N THR A 128 -3.09 19.92 -21.99
CA THR A 128 -3.35 21.28 -22.46
C THR A 128 -3.82 21.33 -23.91
N ALA A 129 -3.26 20.48 -24.76
CA ALA A 129 -3.63 20.37 -26.17
C ALA A 129 -5.11 20.02 -26.33
N GLY A 130 -5.87 20.93 -26.93
CA GLY A 130 -7.30 20.76 -27.21
C GLY A 130 -8.22 20.75 -25.98
N SER A 131 -7.67 20.73 -24.75
CA SER A 131 -8.41 20.65 -23.47
C SER A 131 -9.62 19.69 -23.55
N PRO A 132 -9.35 18.38 -23.63
CA PRO A 132 -10.38 17.36 -23.83
C PRO A 132 -11.54 17.50 -22.83
N ALA A 133 -12.77 17.31 -23.31
CA ALA A 133 -13.96 17.39 -22.50
C ALA A 133 -14.00 16.26 -21.46
N TRP A 134 -14.59 16.56 -20.32
CA TRP A 134 -14.86 15.58 -19.26
C TRP A 134 -16.06 14.71 -19.62
N THR A 135 -16.01 13.43 -19.25
CA THR A 135 -17.10 12.47 -19.48
C THR A 135 -17.17 11.45 -18.36
N SER A 136 -18.38 10.95 -18.08
CA SER A 136 -18.65 9.77 -17.26
C SER A 136 -19.13 8.57 -18.07
N ALA A 137 -19.37 8.76 -19.38
CA ALA A 137 -19.74 7.68 -20.28
C ALA A 137 -18.53 6.76 -20.52
N ALA A 138 -18.78 5.45 -20.63
CA ALA A 138 -17.74 4.48 -20.98
C ALA A 138 -17.17 4.75 -22.39
N GLY A 139 -15.89 4.44 -22.58
CA GLY A 139 -15.18 4.66 -23.82
C GLY A 139 -13.98 3.73 -24.00
N THR A 140 -13.03 4.17 -24.83
CA THR A 140 -11.77 3.47 -25.08
C THR A 140 -10.58 4.39 -24.81
N VAL A 141 -9.45 3.81 -24.43
CA VAL A 141 -8.16 4.50 -24.22
C VAL A 141 -7.05 3.71 -24.91
N ASP A 142 -6.08 4.43 -25.48
CA ASP A 142 -4.94 3.85 -26.19
C ASP A 142 -3.67 3.84 -25.32
N ASP A 143 -2.74 2.95 -25.67
CA ASP A 143 -1.40 2.96 -25.08
C ASP A 143 -0.68 4.31 -25.25
N GLY A 144 -0.14 4.82 -24.16
CA GLY A 144 0.58 6.10 -24.13
C GLY A 144 -0.32 7.32 -23.91
N ASP A 145 -1.65 7.17 -23.92
CA ASP A 145 -2.58 8.22 -23.53
C ASP A 145 -2.41 8.62 -22.06
N TRP A 146 -2.85 9.82 -21.73
CA TRP A 146 -2.81 10.37 -20.39
C TRP A 146 -4.22 10.55 -19.86
N VAL A 147 -4.54 10.01 -18.68
CA VAL A 147 -5.86 10.13 -18.07
C VAL A 147 -5.79 11.07 -16.88
N GLN A 148 -6.81 11.93 -16.77
CA GLN A 148 -7.06 12.72 -15.58
C GLN A 148 -8.49 12.50 -15.10
N LEU A 149 -8.67 12.47 -13.78
CA LEU A 149 -9.96 12.30 -13.12
C LEU A 149 -10.41 13.62 -12.49
N ARG A 150 -11.72 13.74 -12.30
CA ARG A 150 -12.32 14.74 -11.43
C ARG A 150 -13.53 14.18 -10.70
N LEU A 151 -13.81 14.74 -9.53
CA LEU A 151 -15.06 14.53 -8.80
C LEU A 151 -15.44 15.80 -8.03
N THR A 152 -16.68 15.87 -7.57
CA THR A 152 -17.15 16.90 -6.63
C THR A 152 -16.96 16.42 -5.20
N SER A 153 -16.14 17.11 -4.41
CA SER A 153 -15.88 16.78 -3.00
C SER A 153 -17.16 16.84 -2.14
N SER A 154 -17.17 16.17 -0.99
CA SER A 154 -18.32 16.15 -0.09
C SER A 154 -18.72 17.56 0.39
N ALA A 155 -20.00 17.75 0.73
CA ALA A 155 -20.44 18.94 1.46
C ALA A 155 -20.20 18.83 2.98
N SER A 156 -19.99 17.60 3.48
CA SER A 156 -19.70 17.32 4.89
C SER A 156 -18.19 17.34 5.14
N PRO A 157 -17.72 17.84 6.29
CA PRO A 157 -16.30 17.78 6.63
C PRO A 157 -15.84 16.33 6.83
N MET A 158 -14.52 16.10 6.73
CA MET A 158 -13.90 14.80 7.04
C MET A 158 -14.55 13.60 6.33
N THR A 159 -15.10 13.84 5.14
CA THR A 159 -15.78 12.85 4.34
C THR A 159 -14.97 12.57 3.08
N THR A 160 -14.65 11.30 2.87
CA THR A 160 -13.96 10.80 1.68
C THR A 160 -14.98 10.36 0.63
N LEU A 161 -14.76 10.79 -0.61
CA LEU A 161 -15.44 10.26 -1.79
C LEU A 161 -14.39 9.63 -2.71
N THR A 162 -14.74 8.51 -3.30
CA THR A 162 -13.85 7.73 -4.16
C THR A 162 -14.35 7.74 -5.60
N ALA A 163 -13.47 8.04 -6.56
CA ALA A 163 -13.66 7.78 -7.97
C ALA A 163 -12.91 6.50 -8.36
N SER A 164 -13.65 5.50 -8.81
CA SER A 164 -13.13 4.21 -9.25
C SER A 164 -13.01 4.20 -10.77
N LEU A 165 -11.79 4.33 -11.27
CA LEU A 165 -11.47 4.16 -12.68
C LEU A 165 -11.26 2.66 -12.97
N LEU A 166 -11.90 2.16 -14.02
CA LEU A 166 -11.70 0.81 -14.53
C LEU A 166 -11.16 0.89 -15.95
N ILE A 167 -9.92 0.43 -16.17
CA ILE A 167 -9.32 0.26 -17.49
C ILE A 167 -9.12 -1.24 -17.72
N ALA A 168 -9.69 -1.79 -18.78
CA ALA A 168 -9.83 -3.23 -18.96
C ALA A 168 -10.48 -3.88 -17.71
N SER A 169 -9.72 -4.70 -16.98
CA SER A 169 -10.09 -5.28 -15.68
C SER A 169 -9.38 -4.65 -14.49
N LEU A 170 -8.46 -3.69 -14.70
CA LEU A 170 -7.72 -3.04 -13.64
C LEU A 170 -8.54 -1.90 -13.04
N ARG A 171 -8.90 -2.04 -11.76
CA ARG A 171 -9.57 -0.99 -10.98
C ARG A 171 -8.52 -0.14 -10.25
N ASN A 172 -8.67 1.18 -10.33
CA ASN A 172 -7.86 2.15 -9.61
C ASN A 172 -8.79 3.15 -8.93
N ASP A 173 -8.63 3.27 -7.61
CA ASP A 173 -9.42 4.17 -6.79
C ASP A 173 -8.62 5.44 -6.52
N TRP A 174 -9.24 6.59 -6.79
CA TRP A 174 -8.73 7.90 -6.44
C TRP A 174 -9.65 8.51 -5.39
N GLU A 175 -9.09 8.85 -4.23
CA GLU A 175 -9.86 9.33 -3.08
C GLU A 175 -9.68 10.83 -2.88
N VAL A 176 -10.77 11.49 -2.55
CA VAL A 176 -10.82 12.92 -2.22
C VAL A 176 -11.48 13.08 -0.87
N THR A 177 -10.72 13.55 0.10
CA THR A 177 -11.18 13.81 1.47
C THR A 177 -11.34 15.30 1.70
N THR A 178 -12.50 15.69 2.22
CA THR A 178 -12.81 17.06 2.61
C THR A 178 -12.16 17.42 3.94
N GLY A 179 -11.67 18.66 4.05
CA GLY A 179 -11.07 19.16 5.28
C GLY A 179 -12.06 19.23 6.47
N PRO A 180 -11.54 19.29 7.70
CA PRO A 180 -12.36 19.52 8.88
C PRO A 180 -12.86 20.97 8.96
N ASP A 181 -13.89 21.22 9.78
CA ASP A 181 -14.32 22.58 10.15
C ASP A 181 -13.46 23.20 11.26
N ALA A 182 -12.84 22.33 12.07
CA ALA A 182 -11.94 22.67 13.17
C ALA A 182 -11.06 21.45 13.47
N MET A 183 -9.84 21.68 13.94
CA MET A 183 -8.93 20.62 14.39
C MET A 183 -9.33 20.15 15.78
N LEU A 184 -9.64 18.86 15.90
CA LEU A 184 -9.95 18.25 17.18
C LEU A 184 -8.67 18.05 18.02
N VAL A 185 -8.73 18.37 19.30
CA VAL A 185 -7.67 18.10 20.26
C VAL A 185 -8.24 17.41 21.50
N PHE A 186 -7.52 16.41 22.01
CA PHE A 186 -7.89 15.71 23.24
C PHE A 186 -6.65 15.30 24.04
N ILE A 187 -6.86 15.01 25.33
CA ILE A 187 -5.87 14.34 26.20
C ILE A 187 -6.17 12.84 26.22
N THR A 188 -5.19 11.95 26.11
CA THR A 188 -5.47 10.51 26.08
C THR A 188 -6.19 10.03 27.34
N SER A 189 -7.17 9.12 27.22
CA SER A 189 -7.81 8.48 28.39
C SER A 189 -6.83 7.63 29.21
N ALA A 190 -5.86 7.02 28.52
CA ALA A 190 -4.77 6.25 29.12
C ALA A 190 -3.54 7.12 29.44
N ALA A 191 -2.76 6.67 30.42
CA ALA A 191 -1.48 7.26 30.82
C ALA A 191 -0.35 6.25 30.62
N TYR A 192 0.86 6.75 30.36
CA TYR A 192 2.02 5.98 29.95
C TYR A 192 3.27 6.44 30.70
N THR A 193 4.07 5.49 31.14
CA THR A 193 5.46 5.76 31.54
C THR A 193 6.30 6.16 30.33
N GLY A 194 7.47 6.76 30.58
CA GLY A 194 8.39 7.18 29.53
C GLY A 194 8.79 6.03 28.60
N ALA A 195 8.97 4.81 29.10
CA ALA A 195 9.24 3.64 28.26
C ALA A 195 8.00 3.12 27.52
N GLU A 196 6.83 3.20 28.13
CA GLU A 196 5.57 2.76 27.50
C GLU A 196 5.12 3.69 26.38
N VAL A 197 5.62 4.93 26.30
CA VAL A 197 5.41 5.82 25.15
C VAL A 197 5.92 5.16 23.87
N GLY A 198 7.12 4.56 23.90
CA GLY A 198 7.67 3.78 22.79
C GLY A 198 8.23 4.65 21.67
N GLY A 199 8.87 5.76 22.01
CA GLY A 199 9.35 6.74 21.04
C GLY A 199 8.24 7.58 20.44
N ILE A 200 8.61 8.46 19.51
CA ILE A 200 7.65 9.33 18.83
C ILE A 200 6.69 8.52 17.97
N GLY A 201 7.18 7.50 17.26
CA GLY A 201 6.31 6.56 16.54
C GLY A 201 5.32 5.83 17.46
N GLY A 202 5.73 5.45 18.67
CA GLY A 202 4.83 4.87 19.67
C GLY A 202 3.78 5.86 20.20
N ALA A 203 4.16 7.13 20.38
CA ALA A 203 3.25 8.21 20.75
C ALA A 203 2.23 8.51 19.64
N ASP A 204 2.66 8.58 18.37
CA ASP A 204 1.82 8.68 17.18
C ASP A 204 0.80 7.54 17.17
N HIS A 205 1.27 6.30 17.35
CA HIS A 205 0.42 5.12 17.38
C HIS A 205 -0.66 5.19 18.47
N LYS A 206 -0.31 5.64 19.68
CA LYS A 206 -1.27 5.77 20.79
C LYS A 206 -2.35 6.79 20.49
N CYS A 207 -1.97 7.97 19.99
CA CYS A 207 -2.93 9.00 19.62
C CYS A 207 -3.88 8.52 18.53
N GLN A 208 -3.35 7.91 17.48
CA GLN A 208 -4.14 7.40 16.37
C GLN A 208 -5.07 6.25 16.81
N THR A 209 -4.57 5.29 17.59
CA THR A 209 -5.35 4.13 18.05
C THR A 209 -6.53 4.55 18.93
N LEU A 210 -6.31 5.50 19.84
CA LEU A 210 -7.38 6.01 20.70
C LEU A 210 -8.43 6.76 19.89
N ALA A 211 -8.00 7.60 18.94
CA ALA A 211 -8.92 8.30 18.03
C ALA A 211 -9.78 7.32 17.22
N GLU A 212 -9.17 6.30 16.61
CA GLU A 212 -9.86 5.27 15.83
C GLU A 212 -10.84 4.46 16.67
N ALA A 213 -10.42 4.01 17.85
CA ALA A 213 -11.27 3.26 18.77
C ALA A 213 -12.49 4.08 19.22
N ALA A 214 -12.35 5.40 19.31
CA ALA A 214 -13.43 6.33 19.59
C ALA A 214 -14.22 6.78 18.34
N GLY A 215 -13.88 6.27 17.14
CA GLY A 215 -14.53 6.62 15.88
C GLY A 215 -14.30 8.08 15.48
N ARG A 216 -13.13 8.65 15.81
CA ARG A 216 -12.76 10.02 15.46
C ARG A 216 -12.11 10.03 14.07
N PRO A 217 -12.65 10.80 13.12
CA PRO A 217 -12.08 10.85 11.78
C PRO A 217 -10.77 11.65 11.77
N GLY A 218 -9.93 11.36 10.79
CA GLY A 218 -8.66 12.05 10.56
C GLY A 218 -7.50 11.44 11.32
N TRP A 219 -6.40 12.17 11.31
CA TRP A 219 -5.09 11.73 11.79
C TRP A 219 -4.71 12.48 13.04
N TYR A 220 -4.15 11.79 14.04
CA TYR A 220 -3.82 12.42 15.32
C TYR A 220 -2.35 12.24 15.65
N LEU A 221 -1.65 13.36 15.86
CA LEU A 221 -0.27 13.37 16.33
C LEU A 221 -0.17 13.85 17.77
N PRO A 222 0.81 13.33 18.53
CA PRO A 222 1.06 13.74 19.88
C PRO A 222 1.72 15.12 19.91
N TRP A 223 1.35 15.96 20.87
CA TRP A 223 2.14 17.13 21.24
C TRP A 223 3.35 16.68 22.08
N LEU A 224 4.35 16.10 21.41
CA LEU A 224 5.50 15.47 22.03
C LEU A 224 6.75 15.66 21.15
N ALA A 225 7.90 15.95 21.76
CA ALA A 225 9.21 15.94 21.11
C ALA A 225 10.18 15.02 21.86
N ASP A 226 10.94 14.23 21.11
CA ASP A 226 12.10 13.51 21.63
C ASP A 226 13.36 14.41 21.60
N GLU A 227 14.54 13.81 21.60
CA GLU A 227 15.83 14.47 21.52
C GLU A 227 16.25 14.76 20.06
N SER A 228 15.30 14.90 19.14
CA SER A 228 15.43 15.47 17.78
C SER A 228 14.53 16.70 17.60
N ASP A 229 15.00 17.75 16.92
CA ASP A 229 14.14 18.90 16.60
C ASP A 229 13.07 18.58 15.54
N LEU A 230 13.31 17.53 14.73
CA LEU A 230 12.39 17.07 13.70
C LEU A 230 11.15 16.37 14.27
N SER A 231 11.22 15.89 15.51
CA SER A 231 10.05 15.28 16.17
C SER A 231 9.07 16.30 16.74
N ALA A 232 9.49 17.56 16.90
CA ALA A 232 8.67 18.58 17.51
C ALA A 232 7.49 18.99 16.61
N PRO A 233 6.31 19.30 17.18
CA PRO A 233 5.14 19.76 16.43
C PRO A 233 5.44 20.95 15.49
N GLY A 234 6.31 21.88 15.89
CA GLY A 234 6.73 23.00 15.05
C GLY A 234 7.35 22.59 13.70
N SER A 235 7.91 21.37 13.61
CA SER A 235 8.48 20.80 12.39
C SER A 235 7.55 19.83 11.68
N ARG A 236 6.77 19.02 12.42
CA ARG A 236 6.03 17.86 11.86
C ARG A 236 4.51 18.01 11.80
N PHE A 237 3.92 19.03 12.44
CA PHE A 237 2.48 19.27 12.32
C PHE A 237 2.17 20.08 11.06
N THR A 238 1.00 19.82 10.49
CA THR A 238 0.40 20.76 9.55
C THR A 238 -0.08 21.97 10.35
N GLN A 239 0.54 23.13 10.13
CA GLN A 239 0.22 24.37 10.84
C GLN A 239 -1.13 24.92 10.37
N SER A 240 -2.20 24.46 11.00
CA SER A 240 -3.56 24.81 10.60
C SER A 240 -3.91 26.27 10.85
N THR A 241 -4.60 26.87 9.89
CA THR A 241 -5.30 28.16 10.04
C THR A 241 -6.70 28.00 10.64
N LEU A 242 -7.17 26.76 10.84
CA LEU A 242 -8.44 26.45 11.47
C LEU A 242 -8.32 26.43 13.00
N GLN A 243 -9.47 26.64 13.65
CA GLN A 243 -9.60 26.58 15.10
C GLN A 243 -9.23 25.20 15.65
N TYR A 244 -8.49 25.16 16.76
CA TYR A 244 -8.33 23.96 17.59
C TYR A 244 -9.43 23.91 18.65
N GLN A 245 -10.10 22.76 18.80
CA GLN A 245 -11.20 22.62 19.74
C GLN A 245 -11.28 21.22 20.37
N LEU A 246 -11.89 21.16 21.56
CA LEU A 246 -12.28 19.90 22.20
C LEU A 246 -13.44 19.25 21.45
N LEU A 247 -13.68 17.96 21.72
CA LEU A 247 -14.75 17.17 21.08
C LEU A 247 -16.17 17.71 21.32
N ASN A 248 -16.36 18.51 22.37
CA ASN A 248 -17.64 19.17 22.67
C ASN A 248 -17.79 20.55 21.99
N GLY A 249 -16.84 20.95 21.14
CA GLY A 249 -16.81 22.24 20.46
C GLY A 249 -16.22 23.40 21.26
N THR A 250 -15.71 23.16 22.48
CA THR A 250 -15.01 24.20 23.25
C THR A 250 -13.71 24.59 22.54
N LYS A 251 -13.57 25.86 22.18
CA LYS A 251 -12.38 26.41 21.52
C LYS A 251 -11.16 26.39 22.45
N VAL A 252 -10.06 25.84 21.96
CA VAL A 252 -8.75 25.81 22.64
C VAL A 252 -7.83 26.88 22.10
N ALA A 253 -7.83 27.10 20.79
CA ALA A 253 -7.10 28.16 20.11
C ALA A 253 -7.75 28.49 18.74
N ASP A 254 -7.63 29.71 18.26
CA ASP A 254 -8.15 30.19 16.98
C ASP A 254 -7.44 29.58 15.77
N ASN A 255 -6.15 29.25 15.89
CA ASN A 255 -5.30 28.62 14.86
C ASN A 255 -3.92 28.26 15.44
N TRP A 256 -2.97 27.83 14.59
CA TRP A 256 -1.62 27.47 15.02
C TRP A 256 -0.87 28.62 15.70
N THR A 257 -0.99 29.85 15.19
CA THR A 257 -0.33 31.03 15.78
C THR A 257 -0.82 31.27 17.21
N ASP A 258 -2.13 31.16 17.43
CA ASP A 258 -2.74 31.29 18.77
C ASP A 258 -2.35 30.12 19.68
N LEU A 259 -2.42 28.88 19.19
CA LEU A 259 -2.00 27.68 19.93
C LEU A 259 -0.55 27.78 20.45
N THR A 260 0.30 28.49 19.71
CA THR A 260 1.73 28.60 19.96
C THR A 260 2.19 29.93 20.57
N ASP A 261 1.28 30.83 20.94
CA ASP A 261 1.62 32.17 21.40
C ASP A 261 2.05 32.25 22.88
N GLY A 262 1.82 31.17 23.64
CA GLY A 262 2.10 31.10 25.07
C GLY A 262 0.87 30.99 25.96
N SER A 263 -0.33 31.12 25.40
CA SER A 263 -1.61 30.96 26.08
C SER A 263 -2.59 30.10 25.28
N LEU A 264 -3.58 29.53 25.97
CA LEU A 264 -4.74 28.85 25.39
C LEU A 264 -6.02 29.58 25.81
N ASP A 265 -7.05 29.52 24.98
CA ASP A 265 -8.39 30.02 25.35
C ASP A 265 -9.03 29.14 26.43
N ASN A 266 -8.83 27.81 26.35
CA ASN A 266 -9.35 26.83 27.31
C ASN A 266 -8.37 25.67 27.51
N TYR A 267 -8.50 24.97 28.65
CA TYR A 267 -7.70 23.78 28.96
C TYR A 267 -8.01 22.61 28.02
N ILE A 268 -7.05 21.70 27.86
CA ILE A 268 -7.24 20.44 27.13
C ILE A 268 -7.55 19.31 28.12
N ASP A 269 -8.80 19.23 28.55
CA ASP A 269 -9.22 18.38 29.68
C ASP A 269 -10.28 17.32 29.29
N ARG A 270 -10.47 17.07 28.00
CA ARG A 270 -11.39 16.04 27.48
C ARG A 270 -10.63 14.94 26.76
N ASP A 271 -10.98 13.69 27.03
CA ASP A 271 -10.40 12.53 26.35
C ASP A 271 -10.98 12.25 24.98
N GLU A 272 -10.46 11.25 24.27
CA GLU A 272 -10.94 10.86 22.94
C GLU A 272 -12.43 10.46 22.93
N ASN A 273 -13.01 10.13 24.09
CA ASN A 273 -14.42 9.80 24.26
C ASN A 273 -15.26 11.00 24.74
N GLY A 274 -14.62 12.14 25.04
CA GLY A 274 -15.26 13.34 25.56
C GLY A 274 -15.41 13.35 27.09
N ASN A 275 -14.79 12.42 27.81
CA ASN A 275 -14.83 12.41 29.27
C ASN A 275 -13.82 13.40 29.86
N LEU A 276 -14.16 13.97 31.02
CA LEU A 276 -13.25 14.87 31.75
C LEU A 276 -12.05 14.09 32.34
N VAL A 277 -10.84 14.54 32.03
CA VAL A 277 -9.60 14.10 32.67
C VAL A 277 -9.10 15.24 33.58
N SER A 278 -9.32 15.14 34.88
CA SER A 278 -9.04 16.26 35.80
C SER A 278 -7.59 16.27 36.31
N SER A 279 -6.89 17.37 36.03
CA SER A 279 -5.58 17.77 36.61
C SER A 279 -4.52 16.66 36.55
N LYS A 280 -4.01 16.43 35.35
CA LYS A 280 -2.99 15.45 35.03
C LYS A 280 -1.79 16.09 34.34
N ASN A 281 -0.63 15.48 34.56
CA ASN A 281 0.57 15.78 33.81
C ASN A 281 0.49 15.13 32.42
N VAL A 282 1.11 15.78 31.44
CA VAL A 282 1.12 15.35 30.04
C VAL A 282 2.55 15.37 29.53
N TRP A 283 3.06 14.27 28.98
CA TRP A 283 4.39 14.27 28.39
C TRP A 283 4.44 15.21 27.19
N SER A 284 5.53 15.98 27.06
CA SER A 284 5.66 16.96 25.99
C SER A 284 7.11 17.17 25.53
N ASN A 285 8.00 17.60 26.45
CA ASN A 285 9.32 18.16 26.13
C ASN A 285 9.30 19.32 25.12
N LEU A 286 8.26 20.15 25.22
CA LEU A 286 7.97 21.23 24.29
C LEU A 286 7.76 22.55 25.01
N TRP A 287 8.35 23.61 24.46
CA TRP A 287 7.86 24.96 24.72
C TRP A 287 6.46 25.11 24.13
N SER A 288 5.67 26.05 24.65
CA SER A 288 4.34 26.35 24.10
C SER A 288 4.40 26.78 22.63
N ASN A 289 5.55 27.24 22.13
CA ASN A 289 5.73 27.59 20.72
C ASN A 289 5.91 26.38 19.77
N GLY A 290 5.74 25.15 20.27
CA GLY A 290 5.84 23.92 19.47
C GLY A 290 7.27 23.45 19.18
N ASN A 291 8.30 24.14 19.71
CA ASN A 291 9.69 23.71 19.58
C ASN A 291 10.15 22.90 20.79
N ARG A 292 11.05 21.96 20.54
CA ARG A 292 11.69 21.15 21.58
C ARG A 292 12.44 22.03 22.59
N ILE A 293 12.33 21.69 23.86
CA ILE A 293 13.05 22.40 24.94
C ILE A 293 14.53 22.02 24.96
N ASN A 294 14.80 20.73 25.15
CA ASN A 294 16.13 20.18 25.33
C ASN A 294 16.08 18.65 25.15
N THR A 295 17.12 17.95 25.60
CA THR A 295 17.23 16.50 25.48
C THR A 295 16.56 15.70 26.61
N THR A 296 15.63 16.30 27.38
CA THR A 296 14.96 15.65 28.52
C THR A 296 13.65 14.99 28.06
N GLY A 297 13.78 13.90 27.31
CA GLY A 297 12.66 13.17 26.71
C GLY A 297 12.64 11.70 27.06
N CYS A 298 13.07 11.29 28.26
CA CYS A 298 13.11 9.87 28.65
C CYS A 298 13.92 8.96 27.70
N SER A 299 15.04 9.48 27.18
CA SER A 299 15.88 8.78 26.21
C SER A 299 15.06 8.34 25.01
N TYR A 300 14.56 9.31 24.25
CA TYR A 300 13.72 9.11 23.07
C TYR A 300 12.42 8.41 23.41
N TRP A 301 11.85 8.72 24.58
CA TRP A 301 10.61 8.13 25.10
C TRP A 301 10.61 6.60 25.05
N SER A 302 11.78 6.00 25.31
CA SER A 302 12.02 4.55 25.22
C SER A 302 12.52 3.96 26.54
N SER A 303 12.73 4.80 27.56
CA SER A 303 13.40 4.41 28.80
C SER A 303 12.62 4.82 30.04
N THR A 304 12.81 4.03 31.10
CA THR A 304 12.43 4.38 32.48
C THR A 304 13.54 5.17 33.19
N GLY A 305 14.46 5.79 32.44
CA GLY A 305 15.57 6.64 32.91
C GLY A 305 15.13 7.92 33.66
N PRO A 306 16.02 8.93 33.86
CA PRO A 306 15.87 9.85 34.99
C PRO A 306 14.59 10.68 34.92
N THR A 307 14.43 11.54 33.91
CA THR A 307 13.25 12.42 33.81
C THR A 307 12.85 12.72 32.37
N GLY A 308 11.56 12.99 32.18
CA GLY A 308 10.99 13.57 30.96
C GLY A 308 10.35 14.91 31.28
N ASN A 309 10.34 15.83 30.33
CA ASN A 309 9.63 17.11 30.46
C ASN A 309 8.13 16.93 30.20
N ASN A 310 7.31 17.64 30.97
CA ASN A 310 5.86 17.50 30.93
C ASN A 310 5.15 18.85 31.04
N GLY A 311 3.95 18.93 30.49
CA GLY A 311 2.95 19.97 30.71
C GLY A 311 1.87 19.53 31.69
N GLN A 312 0.81 20.35 31.82
CA GLN A 312 -0.35 20.10 32.68
C GLN A 312 -1.66 20.47 31.98
N ASN A 313 -2.65 19.60 32.08
CA ASN A 313 -3.93 19.75 31.38
C ASN A 313 -4.95 20.67 32.03
N SER A 314 -4.63 21.18 33.21
CA SER A 314 -5.42 22.18 33.92
C SER A 314 -4.85 23.59 33.81
N ARG A 315 -3.96 23.83 32.82
CA ARG A 315 -3.28 25.11 32.59
C ARG A 315 -3.67 25.66 31.23
N VAL A 316 -3.71 26.99 31.14
CA VAL A 316 -3.89 27.74 29.89
C VAL A 316 -2.72 28.68 29.61
N ASP A 317 -1.82 28.91 30.57
CA ASP A 317 -0.55 29.57 30.31
C ASP A 317 0.46 28.55 29.79
N SER A 318 1.69 28.97 29.49
CA SER A 318 2.75 28.11 28.93
C SER A 318 3.02 26.81 29.70
N GLN A 319 2.55 26.69 30.94
CA GLN A 319 2.58 25.45 31.72
C GLN A 319 1.71 24.33 31.14
N TRP A 320 0.79 24.65 30.22
CA TRP A 320 0.02 23.63 29.49
C TRP A 320 0.95 22.69 28.69
N SER A 321 2.01 23.26 28.12
CA SER A 321 3.05 22.54 27.38
C SER A 321 4.26 22.22 28.24
N TYR A 322 4.67 23.11 29.15
CA TYR A 322 5.85 22.88 30.01
C TYR A 322 5.67 23.40 31.44
N ALA A 323 5.42 22.49 32.37
CA ALA A 323 5.29 22.75 33.80
C ALA A 323 6.50 22.24 34.62
N GLY A 324 7.40 21.48 34.01
CA GLY A 324 8.59 20.92 34.66
C GLY A 324 8.97 19.56 34.08
N SER A 325 9.58 18.73 34.92
CA SER A 325 9.95 17.36 34.57
C SER A 325 9.39 16.36 35.59
N GLN A 326 9.06 15.16 35.14
CA GLN A 326 8.68 14.02 36.00
C GLN A 326 9.65 12.86 35.77
N SER A 327 9.72 11.93 36.73
CA SER A 327 10.45 10.68 36.51
C SER A 327 9.85 9.92 35.32
N CYS A 328 10.69 9.30 34.48
CA CYS A 328 10.18 8.48 33.36
C CYS A 328 9.45 7.21 33.81
N THR A 329 9.47 6.89 35.11
CA THR A 329 8.61 5.85 35.70
C THR A 329 7.22 6.36 36.08
N ALA A 330 6.99 7.68 36.05
CA ALA A 330 5.67 8.25 36.27
C ALA A 330 4.77 7.99 35.06
N SER A 331 3.50 7.66 35.31
CA SER A 331 2.51 7.48 34.26
C SER A 331 1.83 8.82 33.98
N ASN A 332 2.06 9.40 32.79
CA ASN A 332 1.48 10.68 32.35
C ASN A 332 0.74 10.50 31.02
N HIS A 333 -0.16 11.43 30.71
CA HIS A 333 -0.98 11.37 29.50
C HIS A 333 -0.25 11.98 28.30
N LEU A 334 -0.87 11.91 27.11
CA LEU A 334 -0.45 12.62 25.90
C LEU A 334 -1.57 13.56 25.45
N TYR A 335 -1.24 14.69 24.82
CA TYR A 335 -2.22 15.40 23.99
C TYR A 335 -2.13 14.91 22.57
N CYS A 336 -3.27 14.72 21.93
CA CYS A 336 -3.39 14.28 20.56
C CYS A 336 -4.11 15.35 19.75
N PHE A 337 -3.47 15.85 18.70
CA PHE A 337 -3.95 16.92 17.85
C PHE A 337 -4.28 16.36 16.48
N GLN A 338 -5.53 16.56 16.05
CA GLN A 338 -5.98 16.21 14.71
C GLN A 338 -5.17 16.99 13.67
N GLN A 339 -4.97 16.35 12.54
CA GLN A 339 -4.24 16.86 11.40
C GLN A 339 -5.15 16.74 10.17
N ALA A 340 -5.10 17.75 9.30
CA ALA A 340 -5.98 17.88 8.15
C ALA A 340 -5.77 16.77 7.09
N ASN A 341 -4.55 16.22 7.08
CA ASN A 341 -4.07 15.16 6.23
C ASN A 341 -3.20 14.21 7.07
N ASP A 342 -2.90 13.02 6.56
CA ASP A 342 -1.88 12.17 7.19
C ASP A 342 -0.57 12.97 7.22
N PRO A 343 -0.11 13.41 8.39
CA PRO A 343 1.18 14.05 8.50
C PRO A 343 2.17 12.88 8.48
N VAL A 344 2.63 12.53 7.29
CA VAL A 344 3.81 13.14 6.70
C VAL A 344 4.20 12.22 5.55
N GLY A 345 4.12 12.74 4.33
CA GLY A 345 5.01 12.35 3.24
C GLY A 345 4.87 10.94 2.66
N PRO A 346 5.69 10.65 1.63
CA PRO A 346 5.79 9.30 1.07
C PRO A 346 6.11 8.32 2.20
N HIS A 347 5.44 7.17 2.20
CA HIS A 347 5.66 6.06 3.12
C HIS A 347 5.61 4.74 2.34
N LYS A 348 6.05 3.65 2.96
CA LYS A 348 5.93 2.28 2.43
C LYS A 348 4.81 1.54 3.14
N LYS A 349 3.85 1.00 2.38
CA LYS A 349 2.78 0.16 2.90
C LYS A 349 3.29 -1.24 3.23
N VAL A 350 2.82 -1.78 4.35
CA VAL A 350 3.18 -3.11 4.84
C VAL A 350 1.92 -3.82 5.34
N PHE A 351 1.78 -5.11 5.06
CA PHE A 351 0.67 -5.91 5.57
C PHE A 351 1.05 -7.37 5.80
N ILE A 352 0.22 -8.08 6.56
CA ILE A 352 0.25 -9.54 6.62
C ILE A 352 -0.79 -10.10 5.65
N SER A 353 -0.44 -11.08 4.81
CA SER A 353 -1.41 -11.64 3.84
C SER A 353 -2.66 -12.19 4.53
N SER A 354 -3.86 -11.92 4.01
CA SER A 354 -5.09 -12.57 4.52
C SER A 354 -5.07 -14.09 4.27
N ALA A 355 -4.45 -14.50 3.16
CA ALA A 355 -4.26 -15.89 2.79
C ALA A 355 -3.05 -16.54 3.50
N SER A 356 -3.11 -17.86 3.64
CA SER A 356 -2.03 -18.69 4.22
C SER A 356 -1.57 -19.78 3.26
N TYR A 357 -0.29 -20.11 3.28
CA TYR A 357 0.37 -21.00 2.33
C TYR A 357 1.25 -22.03 3.03
N THR A 358 1.22 -23.28 2.55
CA THR A 358 2.23 -24.28 2.93
C THR A 358 3.59 -23.93 2.30
N GLY A 359 4.68 -24.50 2.82
CA GLY A 359 6.03 -24.23 2.32
C GLY A 359 6.16 -24.40 0.80
N ALA A 360 5.60 -25.47 0.24
CA ALA A 360 5.58 -25.69 -1.22
C ALA A 360 4.63 -24.73 -1.98
N ALA A 361 3.53 -24.33 -1.35
CA ALA A 361 2.55 -23.45 -1.99
C ALA A 361 3.03 -22.00 -2.10
N VAL A 362 4.03 -21.60 -1.30
CA VAL A 362 4.72 -20.31 -1.45
C VAL A 362 5.33 -20.20 -2.86
N GLY A 363 6.04 -21.24 -3.32
CA GLY A 363 6.55 -21.34 -4.69
C GLY A 363 7.86 -20.57 -4.91
N GLY A 364 8.79 -20.65 -3.95
CA GLY A 364 10.00 -19.83 -3.94
C GLY A 364 9.77 -18.39 -3.51
N VAL A 365 10.85 -17.60 -3.37
CA VAL A 365 10.75 -16.18 -3.00
C VAL A 365 9.98 -15.38 -4.06
N THR A 366 10.25 -15.62 -5.35
CA THR A 366 9.48 -15.00 -6.45
C THR A 366 7.98 -15.36 -6.39
N GLY A 367 7.65 -16.58 -5.97
CA GLY A 367 6.26 -16.99 -5.77
C GLY A 367 5.61 -16.30 -4.56
N ALA A 368 6.39 -16.00 -3.52
CA ALA A 368 5.96 -15.22 -2.37
C ALA A 368 5.72 -13.74 -2.76
N ASP A 369 6.65 -13.13 -3.50
CA ASP A 369 6.51 -11.77 -4.04
C ASP A 369 5.26 -11.66 -4.91
N SER A 370 5.05 -12.63 -5.82
CA SER A 370 3.86 -12.66 -6.69
C SER A 370 2.56 -12.77 -5.90
N LYS A 371 2.55 -13.46 -4.76
CA LYS A 371 1.39 -13.53 -3.87
C LYS A 371 1.14 -12.20 -3.18
N CYS A 372 2.19 -11.58 -2.66
CA CYS A 372 2.09 -10.25 -2.06
C CYS A 372 1.57 -9.22 -3.07
N GLN A 373 2.10 -9.22 -4.29
CA GLN A 373 1.65 -8.35 -5.36
C GLN A 373 0.18 -8.62 -5.71
N ALA A 374 -0.21 -9.88 -5.92
CA ALA A 374 -1.58 -10.23 -6.27
C ALA A 374 -2.61 -9.81 -5.20
N LEU A 375 -2.26 -9.91 -3.92
CA LEU A 375 -3.10 -9.45 -2.82
C LEU A 375 -3.22 -7.93 -2.79
N ALA A 376 -2.11 -7.21 -2.99
CA ALA A 376 -2.12 -5.76 -3.07
C ALA A 376 -2.91 -5.24 -4.29
N ASP A 377 -2.78 -5.90 -5.45
CA ASP A 377 -3.49 -5.56 -6.68
C ASP A 377 -5.00 -5.80 -6.53
N ALA A 378 -5.40 -6.89 -5.84
CA ALA A 378 -6.80 -7.21 -5.59
C ALA A 378 -7.51 -6.11 -4.78
N GLU A 379 -6.79 -5.46 -3.88
CA GLU A 379 -7.29 -4.35 -3.05
C GLU A 379 -6.93 -2.97 -3.61
N GLY A 380 -6.29 -2.91 -4.79
CA GLY A 380 -5.93 -1.64 -5.44
C GLY A 380 -4.94 -0.79 -4.63
N LEU A 381 -4.07 -1.41 -3.81
CA LEU A 381 -3.15 -0.68 -2.94
C LEU A 381 -2.06 0.11 -3.69
N GLY A 382 -1.82 -0.24 -4.96
CA GLY A 382 -0.78 0.32 -5.82
C GLY A 382 0.64 -0.02 -5.34
N GLY A 383 1.65 0.23 -6.17
CA GLY A 383 3.06 -0.02 -5.84
C GLY A 383 3.53 -1.45 -6.16
N THR A 384 4.80 -1.73 -5.85
CA THR A 384 5.40 -3.06 -6.01
C THR A 384 5.66 -3.67 -4.63
N TYR A 385 5.23 -4.91 -4.40
CA TYR A 385 5.38 -5.59 -3.12
C TYR A 385 6.33 -6.78 -3.21
N LYS A 386 7.15 -6.94 -2.17
CA LYS A 386 7.95 -8.14 -1.94
C LYS A 386 7.63 -8.76 -0.58
N ALA A 387 7.80 -10.07 -0.50
CA ALA A 387 7.62 -10.81 0.72
C ALA A 387 8.87 -10.72 1.62
N TRP A 388 8.69 -10.52 2.93
CA TRP A 388 9.77 -10.59 3.91
C TRP A 388 10.18 -12.05 4.15
N ILE A 389 10.91 -12.63 3.21
CA ILE A 389 11.26 -14.04 3.19
C ILE A 389 12.63 -14.26 2.51
N SER A 390 13.36 -15.33 2.86
CA SER A 390 14.63 -15.66 2.18
C SER A 390 14.78 -17.14 1.83
N ASP A 391 15.45 -17.42 0.71
CA ASP A 391 15.88 -18.76 0.28
C ASP A 391 17.36 -19.03 0.60
N SER A 392 17.86 -20.23 0.29
CA SER A 392 19.21 -20.70 0.59
C SER A 392 20.36 -19.92 -0.07
N ASN A 393 20.12 -18.97 -1.00
CA ASN A 393 21.21 -18.24 -1.65
C ASN A 393 21.61 -16.94 -0.92
N GLY A 394 20.81 -16.49 0.06
CA GLY A 394 21.06 -15.28 0.85
C GLY A 394 20.93 -13.95 0.10
N LEU A 395 20.94 -13.94 -1.23
CA LEU A 395 20.75 -12.76 -2.09
C LEU A 395 19.29 -12.31 -2.15
N THR A 396 18.37 -13.21 -1.84
CA THR A 396 16.93 -12.92 -1.77
C THR A 396 16.50 -12.28 -0.46
N ALA A 397 17.36 -12.30 0.56
CA ALA A 397 17.02 -11.75 1.87
C ALA A 397 16.69 -10.24 1.79
N PRO A 398 15.73 -9.74 2.58
CA PRO A 398 15.32 -8.34 2.56
C PRO A 398 16.47 -7.33 2.66
N SER A 399 17.52 -7.62 3.44
CA SER A 399 18.70 -6.74 3.56
C SER A 399 19.44 -6.51 2.24
N ALA A 400 19.34 -7.44 1.29
CA ALA A 400 19.94 -7.36 -0.03
C ALA A 400 18.95 -7.00 -1.14
N SER A 401 17.69 -7.44 -1.02
CA SER A 401 16.71 -7.40 -2.11
C SER A 401 15.70 -6.26 -1.99
N PHE A 402 15.54 -5.64 -0.81
CA PHE A 402 14.57 -4.56 -0.61
C PHE A 402 15.16 -3.18 -0.85
N THR A 403 14.31 -2.23 -1.24
CA THR A 403 14.65 -0.81 -1.15
C THR A 403 14.73 -0.42 0.32
N GLN A 404 15.90 0.03 0.77
CA GLN A 404 16.09 0.51 2.14
C GLN A 404 15.53 1.94 2.29
N ALA A 405 14.23 2.03 2.52
CA ALA A 405 13.52 3.30 2.57
C ALA A 405 14.01 4.19 3.73
N SER A 406 14.27 5.46 3.46
CA SER A 406 14.53 6.52 4.44
C SER A 406 13.24 7.24 4.86
N ILE A 407 12.11 6.60 4.63
CA ILE A 407 10.76 7.11 4.84
C ILE A 407 9.95 6.06 5.63
N PRO A 408 8.88 6.46 6.33
CA PRO A 408 8.19 5.56 7.25
C PRO A 408 7.59 4.32 6.58
N TYR A 409 7.58 3.20 7.29
CA TYR A 409 6.77 2.04 6.98
C TYR A 409 5.46 2.12 7.76
N ARG A 410 4.33 1.87 7.10
CA ARG A 410 2.99 1.93 7.69
C ARG A 410 2.15 0.73 7.27
N LEU A 411 1.23 0.32 8.13
CA LEU A 411 0.21 -0.64 7.76
C LEU A 411 -0.80 -0.04 6.79
N VAL A 412 -1.60 -0.89 6.16
CA VAL A 412 -2.67 -0.46 5.24
C VAL A 412 -3.67 0.49 5.91
N ASN A 413 -3.92 0.33 7.21
CA ASN A 413 -4.75 1.27 7.98
C ASN A 413 -4.01 2.54 8.43
N GLY A 414 -2.80 2.79 7.92
CA GLY A 414 -1.97 3.95 8.25
C GLY A 414 -1.15 3.85 9.52
N ARG A 415 -1.30 2.77 10.32
CA ARG A 415 -0.50 2.57 11.54
C ARG A 415 0.99 2.51 11.19
N ARG A 416 1.79 3.46 11.68
CA ARG A 416 3.25 3.42 11.52
C ARG A 416 3.84 2.18 12.22
N ILE A 417 4.76 1.51 11.54
CA ILE A 417 5.51 0.35 12.05
C ILE A 417 7.02 0.59 12.09
N ALA A 418 7.54 1.62 11.41
CA ALA A 418 8.91 2.06 11.54
C ALA A 418 9.05 3.45 10.91
N ASP A 419 9.97 4.26 11.42
CA ASP A 419 10.28 5.58 10.85
C ASP A 419 11.12 5.50 9.56
N ASP A 420 11.93 4.45 9.42
CA ASP A 420 12.72 4.12 8.23
C ASP A 420 13.21 2.65 8.27
N TRP A 421 14.08 2.25 7.34
CA TRP A 421 14.65 0.90 7.31
C TRP A 421 15.50 0.60 8.55
N ALA A 422 16.28 1.56 9.04
CA ALA A 422 17.14 1.36 10.21
C ALA A 422 16.31 1.12 11.48
N ASP A 423 15.16 1.80 11.59
CA ASP A 423 14.18 1.59 12.66
C ASP A 423 13.49 0.22 12.54
N LEU A 424 13.04 -0.15 11.33
CA LEU A 424 12.37 -1.43 11.06
C LEU A 424 13.21 -2.64 11.49
N ILE A 425 14.52 -2.57 11.26
CA ILE A 425 15.43 -3.67 11.54
C ILE A 425 15.97 -3.69 12.99
N ASN A 426 15.65 -2.66 13.77
CA ASN A 426 16.14 -2.51 15.13
C ASN A 426 15.25 -3.31 16.10
N ALA A 427 15.82 -4.35 16.73
CA ALA A 427 15.12 -5.18 17.69
C ALA A 427 14.68 -4.43 18.98
N ALA A 428 15.14 -3.20 19.19
CA ALA A 428 14.74 -2.34 20.31
C ALA A 428 13.46 -1.52 20.05
N ASN A 429 13.00 -1.42 18.81
CA ASN A 429 11.80 -0.66 18.41
C ASN A 429 10.75 -1.60 17.81
N PRO A 430 10.09 -2.40 18.66
CA PRO A 430 9.28 -3.48 18.17
C PRO A 430 7.93 -3.00 17.64
N THR A 431 7.53 -3.54 16.49
CA THR A 431 6.22 -3.26 15.90
C THR A 431 5.50 -4.53 15.51
N THR A 432 4.18 -4.48 15.61
CA THR A 432 3.31 -5.59 15.19
C THR A 432 2.85 -5.35 13.76
N ILE A 433 2.79 -6.42 12.96
CA ILE A 433 2.29 -6.37 11.58
C ILE A 433 1.07 -7.28 11.52
N THR A 434 -0.07 -6.74 11.96
CA THR A 434 -1.30 -7.51 12.19
C THR A 434 -2.46 -7.09 11.31
N ILE A 435 -2.26 -6.17 10.37
CA ILE A 435 -3.32 -5.71 9.47
C ILE A 435 -3.05 -6.30 8.09
N ASP A 436 -4.06 -6.89 7.47
CA ASP A 436 -3.96 -7.45 6.13
C ASP A 436 -4.22 -6.45 5.01
N GLU A 437 -4.10 -6.91 3.76
CA GLU A 437 -4.29 -6.08 2.56
C GLU A 437 -5.68 -5.42 2.50
N THR A 438 -6.69 -6.02 3.13
CA THR A 438 -8.07 -5.52 3.19
C THR A 438 -8.27 -4.51 4.32
N GLY A 439 -7.26 -4.28 5.16
CA GLY A 439 -7.34 -3.49 6.37
C GLY A 439 -7.88 -4.27 7.59
N ALA A 440 -8.10 -5.58 7.48
CA ALA A 440 -8.65 -6.39 8.56
C ALA A 440 -7.57 -6.84 9.56
N LEU A 441 -7.96 -6.91 10.84
CA LEU A 441 -7.07 -7.34 11.92
C LEU A 441 -6.89 -8.86 11.93
N GLN A 442 -5.65 -9.30 11.72
CA GLN A 442 -5.18 -10.67 11.78
C GLN A 442 -4.53 -10.97 13.14
N VAL A 443 -5.34 -11.47 14.08
CA VAL A 443 -4.92 -11.77 15.44
C VAL A 443 -4.06 -13.05 15.49
N ASN A 444 -2.90 -12.96 16.16
CA ASN A 444 -2.03 -14.08 16.52
C ASN A 444 -1.63 -15.00 15.35
N LYS A 445 -1.22 -14.42 14.22
CA LYS A 445 -0.85 -15.17 13.00
C LYS A 445 0.64 -15.38 12.88
N LYS A 446 1.02 -16.61 12.52
CA LYS A 446 2.40 -16.97 12.20
C LYS A 446 2.66 -16.74 10.71
N VAL A 447 3.91 -16.38 10.40
CA VAL A 447 4.28 -15.84 9.09
C VAL A 447 5.57 -16.49 8.60
N TRP A 448 5.64 -16.97 7.36
CA TRP A 448 6.89 -17.51 6.82
C TRP A 448 7.92 -16.40 6.63
N THR A 449 9.16 -16.64 7.07
CA THR A 449 10.24 -15.66 6.95
C THR A 449 11.57 -16.32 6.57
N ASN A 450 12.16 -17.15 7.44
CA ASN A 450 13.59 -17.47 7.39
C ASN A 450 14.51 -16.22 7.37
N VAL A 451 14.07 -15.12 7.97
CA VAL A 451 14.80 -13.85 8.04
C VAL A 451 14.94 -13.39 9.49
N HIS A 452 16.13 -12.94 9.88
CA HIS A 452 16.35 -12.23 11.14
C HIS A 452 15.72 -10.83 11.10
N THR A 453 15.51 -10.20 12.25
CA THR A 453 15.02 -8.81 12.28
C THR A 453 15.93 -7.84 11.53
N ASN A 454 17.23 -8.13 11.44
CA ASN A 454 18.18 -7.32 10.67
C ASN A 454 18.05 -7.45 9.14
N GLY A 455 17.02 -8.15 8.64
CA GLY A 455 16.77 -8.38 7.22
C GLY A 455 17.67 -9.46 6.59
N ASN A 456 18.65 -10.00 7.32
CA ASN A 456 19.51 -11.06 6.81
C ASN A 456 18.86 -12.44 6.95
N GLN A 457 19.23 -13.35 6.05
CA GLN A 457 18.86 -14.75 6.15
C GLN A 457 19.33 -15.37 7.47
N ILE A 458 18.50 -16.27 8.03
CA ILE A 458 18.86 -17.07 9.23
C ILE A 458 19.74 -18.26 8.87
N ASN A 459 19.24 -19.17 8.04
CA ASN A 459 19.92 -20.43 7.73
C ASN A 459 19.59 -20.91 6.31
N LEU A 460 20.59 -21.54 5.66
CA LEU A 460 20.53 -22.14 4.34
C LEU A 460 19.57 -23.35 4.25
N SER A 461 19.19 -23.97 5.38
CA SER A 461 18.39 -25.20 5.43
C SER A 461 16.98 -25.05 6.04
N GLY A 462 16.69 -23.90 6.66
CA GLY A 462 15.44 -23.63 7.39
C GLY A 462 14.38 -22.92 6.56
N ASN A 463 14.15 -23.35 5.32
CA ASN A 463 13.36 -22.62 4.32
C ASN A 463 12.47 -23.52 3.44
N CYS A 464 12.10 -24.72 3.91
CA CYS A 464 11.22 -25.62 3.16
C CYS A 464 11.75 -26.00 1.75
N SER A 465 13.07 -26.24 1.66
CA SER A 465 13.77 -26.48 0.40
C SER A 465 13.50 -25.35 -0.59
N ASP A 466 13.88 -24.12 -0.18
CA ASP A 466 13.65 -22.88 -0.93
C ASP A 466 12.18 -22.66 -1.30
N TRP A 467 11.31 -22.95 -0.34
CA TRP A 467 9.86 -22.78 -0.43
C TRP A 467 9.23 -23.57 -1.58
N GLY A 468 9.80 -24.75 -1.85
CA GLY A 468 9.36 -25.69 -2.88
C GLY A 468 8.85 -27.02 -2.32
N SER A 469 8.89 -27.23 -1.00
CA SER A 469 8.57 -28.52 -0.38
C SER A 469 7.67 -28.38 0.86
N THR A 470 6.87 -29.42 1.12
CA THR A 470 6.14 -29.60 2.38
C THR A 470 6.90 -30.46 3.39
N ALA A 471 8.05 -31.02 3.01
CA ALA A 471 8.91 -31.79 3.89
C ALA A 471 9.86 -30.87 4.69
N GLY A 472 10.17 -31.27 5.92
CA GLY A 472 11.06 -30.52 6.81
C GLY A 472 10.36 -29.38 7.55
N SER A 473 11.14 -28.36 7.92
CA SER A 473 10.66 -27.20 8.67
C SER A 473 11.37 -25.92 8.23
N ALA A 474 10.69 -24.79 8.36
CA ALA A 474 11.26 -23.46 8.14
C ALA A 474 11.01 -22.52 9.32
N TYR A 475 11.85 -21.50 9.44
CA TYR A 475 11.64 -20.47 10.47
C TYR A 475 10.48 -19.54 10.10
N ASN A 476 9.69 -19.20 11.12
CA ASN A 476 8.55 -18.31 10.99
C ASN A 476 8.70 -17.10 11.94
N GLY A 477 8.03 -16.01 11.61
CA GLY A 477 7.73 -14.89 12.50
C GLY A 477 6.34 -15.01 13.15
N GLU A 478 6.04 -14.12 14.09
CA GLU A 478 4.78 -14.04 14.83
C GLU A 478 4.24 -12.60 14.81
N SER A 479 3.11 -12.37 14.12
CA SER A 479 2.57 -11.02 13.80
C SER A 479 2.31 -10.10 14.97
N TRP A 480 2.08 -10.68 16.14
CA TRP A 480 1.69 -10.00 17.38
C TRP A 480 2.87 -9.70 18.31
N ARG A 481 4.08 -10.12 17.94
CA ARG A 481 5.25 -9.97 18.81
C ARG A 481 5.81 -8.57 18.74
N LEU A 482 6.17 -8.07 19.92
CA LEU A 482 6.84 -6.80 20.10
C LEU A 482 8.33 -7.04 20.46
N ASP A 483 8.96 -8.00 19.81
CA ASP A 483 10.37 -8.32 19.98
C ASP A 483 10.86 -9.02 18.71
N SER A 484 12.09 -9.55 18.71
CA SER A 484 12.66 -10.19 17.53
C SER A 484 11.86 -11.39 16.99
N TYR A 485 10.93 -11.93 17.78
CA TYR A 485 10.05 -13.01 17.34
C TYR A 485 9.04 -12.59 16.26
N TRP A 486 8.88 -11.28 16.00
CA TRP A 486 8.03 -10.82 14.89
C TRP A 486 8.53 -11.33 13.54
N SER A 487 9.85 -11.41 13.36
CA SER A 487 10.51 -11.92 12.15
C SER A 487 11.11 -13.31 12.36
N TYR A 488 11.63 -13.60 13.55
CA TYR A 488 12.37 -14.83 13.82
C TYR A 488 11.95 -15.48 15.14
N SER A 489 10.97 -16.38 15.06
CA SER A 489 10.54 -17.28 16.14
C SER A 489 11.09 -18.68 15.91
N ASN A 490 10.22 -19.69 15.92
CA ASN A 490 10.61 -21.09 15.91
C ASN A 490 10.55 -21.68 14.50
N ALA A 491 11.04 -22.90 14.36
CA ALA A 491 10.83 -23.68 13.15
C ALA A 491 9.42 -24.30 13.15
N THR A 492 8.67 -24.12 12.06
CA THR A 492 7.35 -24.71 11.83
C THR A 492 7.44 -25.71 10.66
N ALA A 493 6.68 -26.81 10.74
CA ALA A 493 6.66 -27.83 9.69
C ALA A 493 6.17 -27.25 8.36
N CYS A 494 6.86 -27.57 7.27
CA CYS A 494 6.58 -27.03 5.93
C CYS A 494 5.22 -27.44 5.36
N SER A 495 4.58 -28.47 5.94
CA SER A 495 3.21 -28.86 5.64
C SER A 495 2.14 -27.94 6.26
N THR A 496 2.52 -27.03 7.16
CA THR A 496 1.61 -26.08 7.82
C THR A 496 1.35 -24.87 6.92
N ALA A 497 0.12 -24.38 6.85
CA ALA A 497 -0.19 -23.14 6.14
C ALA A 497 0.03 -21.92 7.06
N LEU A 498 0.96 -21.02 6.69
CA LEU A 498 1.26 -19.77 7.39
C LEU A 498 1.12 -18.56 6.45
N HIS A 499 1.04 -17.38 7.01
CA HIS A 499 0.89 -16.12 6.26
C HIS A 499 2.24 -15.61 5.72
N LEU A 500 2.22 -14.51 4.97
CA LEU A 500 3.38 -13.76 4.49
C LEU A 500 3.33 -12.32 5.00
N TYR A 501 4.47 -11.67 5.24
CA TYR A 501 4.50 -10.21 5.32
C TYR A 501 4.87 -9.65 3.95
N CYS A 502 4.15 -8.62 3.53
CA CYS A 502 4.29 -7.98 2.24
C CYS A 502 4.68 -6.52 2.47
N PHE A 503 5.79 -6.10 1.86
CA PHE A 503 6.36 -4.76 1.99
C PHE A 503 6.43 -4.08 0.63
N GLU A 504 5.89 -2.88 0.54
CA GLU A 504 6.04 -2.01 -0.62
C GLU A 504 7.52 -1.63 -0.82
N GLN A 505 7.96 -1.61 -2.08
CA GLN A 505 9.35 -1.40 -2.52
C GLN A 505 9.62 0.00 -3.04
#